data_AF-A0A2E4S4W4-F1
#
_entry.id   AF-A0A2E4S4W4-F1
#
_cell.length_a   1.000
_cell.length_b   1.000
_cell.length_c   1.000
_cell.angle_alpha   90.00
_cell.angle_beta   90.00
_cell.angle_gamma   90.00
#
_symmetry.space_group_name_H-M   'P 1'
#
loop_
_entity.id
_entity.type
_entity.pdbx_description
1 polymer ?
#
loop_
_entity_poly.entity_id
_entity_poly.type
_entity_poly.pdbx_seq_one_letter_code
_entity_poly.pdbx_strand_id
1 'polypeptide(L)'
;MKRLIASLILCALPFSASASPDLARDWGMRASTLYQETVGLLESDGDLSDVPESYQTEIARFALTAGRLGSWIDGSGGPSDLGCIFRGMAQEGETQLSALENAETPGAREQSLKRLATMFSDAESIGAAAALSQGDPEAMPQHTGSGTCAANPEATSSALK
;
A
#
# COMPACT_ATOMS: atom_id res chain seq x y z
N MET A 1 41.91 44.94 9.19
CA MET A 1 40.73 44.71 10.07
C MET A 1 39.45 44.95 9.28
N LYS A 2 38.38 44.21 9.62
CA LYS A 2 37.02 44.16 9.05
C LYS A 2 36.81 43.24 7.84
N ARG A 3 36.30 42.06 8.18
CA ARG A 3 35.68 41.04 7.33
C ARG A 3 34.27 41.53 6.95
N LEU A 4 33.89 41.45 5.68
CA LEU A 4 32.50 41.60 5.24
C LEU A 4 31.93 40.18 5.08
N ILE A 5 31.10 39.77 6.03
CA ILE A 5 30.35 38.52 5.99
C ILE A 5 29.06 38.82 5.23
N ALA A 6 28.96 38.32 4.00
CA ALA A 6 27.72 38.36 3.23
C ALA A 6 26.77 37.29 3.77
N SER A 7 25.67 37.71 4.39
CA SER A 7 24.63 36.86 4.93
C SER A 7 23.86 36.15 3.81
N LEU A 8 24.00 34.83 3.75
CA LEU A 8 23.14 33.92 3.01
C LEU A 8 21.85 33.72 3.83
N ILE A 9 20.77 34.42 3.46
CA ILE A 9 19.42 34.08 3.94
C ILE A 9 18.91 32.98 3.03
N LEU A 10 19.16 31.73 3.41
CA LEU A 10 18.53 30.57 2.80
C LEU A 10 17.15 30.40 3.45
N CYS A 11 16.10 30.86 2.77
CA CYS A 11 14.72 30.56 3.14
C CYS A 11 14.50 29.04 3.04
N ALA A 12 14.65 28.34 4.16
CA ALA A 12 14.22 26.96 4.30
C ALA A 12 12.69 26.93 4.26
N LEU A 13 12.10 26.71 3.07
CA LEU A 13 10.72 26.30 2.97
C LEU A 13 10.61 24.91 3.61
N PRO A 14 9.76 24.70 4.63
CA PRO A 14 9.45 23.36 5.07
C PRO A 14 8.66 22.71 3.93
N PHE A 15 9.34 21.90 3.11
CA PHE A 15 8.68 20.89 2.30
C PHE A 15 8.13 19.83 3.26
N SER A 16 7.07 20.19 3.98
CA SER A 16 6.20 19.21 4.62
C SER A 16 5.48 18.52 3.47
N ALA A 17 6.11 17.48 2.93
CA ALA A 17 5.42 16.49 2.13
C ALA A 17 4.42 15.80 3.08
N SER A 18 3.25 16.40 3.26
CA SER A 18 2.13 15.64 3.79
C SER A 18 1.84 14.54 2.77
N ALA A 19 1.76 13.29 3.21
CA ALA A 19 1.19 12.24 2.40
C ALA A 19 -0.31 12.59 2.28
N SER A 20 -0.64 13.39 1.27
CA SER A 20 -1.89 14.13 1.19
C SER A 20 -3.07 13.21 0.85
N PRO A 21 -4.32 13.68 1.00
CA PRO A 21 -5.49 13.04 0.41
C PRO A 21 -5.30 12.68 -1.08
N ASP A 22 -4.50 13.48 -1.81
CA ASP A 22 -4.14 13.17 -3.19
C ASP A 22 -3.28 11.91 -3.30
N LEU A 23 -2.33 11.69 -2.39
CA LEU A 23 -1.54 10.46 -2.38
C LEU A 23 -2.41 9.22 -2.11
N ALA A 24 -3.38 9.31 -1.19
CA ALA A 24 -4.31 8.21 -0.94
C ALA A 24 -5.21 7.92 -2.16
N ARG A 25 -5.66 8.97 -2.85
CA ARG A 25 -6.42 8.85 -4.10
C ARG A 25 -5.58 8.23 -5.21
N ASP A 26 -4.37 8.74 -5.44
CA ASP A 26 -3.45 8.25 -6.46
C ASP A 26 -3.07 6.78 -6.23
N TRP A 27 -2.82 6.43 -4.97
CA TRP A 27 -2.59 5.04 -4.57
C TRP A 27 -3.81 4.14 -4.86
N GLY A 28 -5.03 4.61 -4.57
CA GLY A 28 -6.26 3.88 -4.90
C GLY A 28 -6.47 3.71 -6.40
N MET A 29 -6.18 4.74 -7.21
CA MET A 29 -6.21 4.64 -8.68
C MET A 29 -5.16 3.66 -9.20
N ARG A 30 -3.97 3.64 -8.60
CA ARG A 30 -2.93 2.66 -8.94
C ARG A 30 -3.38 1.24 -8.60
N ALA A 31 -4.06 1.05 -7.47
CA ALA A 31 -4.66 -0.23 -7.10
C ALA A 31 -5.64 -0.72 -8.18
N SER A 32 -6.54 0.14 -8.64
CA SER A 32 -7.49 -0.21 -9.71
C SER A 32 -6.78 -0.62 -11.01
N THR A 33 -5.71 0.07 -11.37
CA THR A 33 -4.91 -0.28 -12.56
C THR A 33 -4.24 -1.65 -12.39
N LEU A 34 -3.62 -1.89 -11.23
CA LEU A 34 -2.99 -3.17 -10.91
C LEU A 34 -4.01 -4.30 -10.85
N TYR A 35 -5.22 -4.05 -10.35
CA TYR A 35 -6.32 -5.03 -10.38
C TYR A 35 -6.63 -5.45 -11.81
N GLN A 36 -6.82 -4.50 -12.72
CA GLN A 36 -7.10 -4.79 -14.13
C GLN A 36 -5.95 -5.56 -14.81
N GLU A 37 -4.70 -5.16 -14.55
CA GLU A 37 -3.52 -5.88 -15.03
C GLU A 37 -3.49 -7.33 -14.48
N THR A 38 -3.82 -7.51 -13.19
CA THR A 38 -3.88 -8.83 -12.54
C THR A 38 -4.95 -9.73 -13.18
N VAL A 39 -6.16 -9.19 -13.38
CA VAL A 39 -7.26 -9.91 -14.03
C VAL A 39 -6.87 -10.28 -15.45
N GLY A 40 -6.26 -9.36 -16.20
CA GLY A 40 -5.76 -9.65 -17.55
C GLY A 40 -4.73 -10.77 -17.59
N LEU A 41 -3.82 -10.85 -16.60
CA LEU A 41 -2.88 -11.96 -16.48
C LEU A 41 -3.61 -13.28 -16.18
N LEU A 42 -4.56 -13.27 -15.25
CA LEU A 42 -5.34 -14.46 -14.85
C LEU A 42 -6.26 -15.00 -15.94
N GLU A 43 -6.82 -14.12 -16.77
CA GLU A 43 -7.74 -14.46 -17.86
C GLU A 43 -7.01 -14.79 -19.16
N SER A 44 -5.72 -14.46 -19.27
CA SER A 44 -4.95 -14.81 -20.44
C SER A 44 -4.82 -16.33 -20.55
N ASP A 45 -5.08 -16.88 -21.74
CA ASP A 45 -4.73 -18.28 -22.09
C ASP A 45 -3.20 -18.52 -22.11
N GLY A 46 -2.42 -17.51 -21.71
CA GLY A 46 -0.97 -17.52 -21.68
C GLY A 46 -0.41 -18.36 -20.53
N ASP A 47 0.84 -18.77 -20.68
CA ASP A 47 1.57 -19.42 -19.62
C ASP A 47 1.89 -18.41 -18.52
N LEU A 48 1.29 -18.59 -17.34
CA LEU A 48 1.59 -17.80 -16.15
C LEU A 48 3.06 -17.92 -15.73
N SER A 49 3.88 -18.79 -16.35
CA SER A 49 5.32 -18.87 -16.09
C SER A 49 6.08 -17.56 -16.31
N ASP A 50 5.56 -16.64 -17.14
CA ASP A 50 6.23 -15.39 -17.51
C ASP A 50 5.43 -14.15 -17.10
N VAL A 51 5.34 -13.90 -15.78
CA VAL A 51 4.75 -12.66 -15.27
C VAL A 51 5.74 -11.50 -15.46
N PRO A 52 5.36 -10.42 -16.17
CA PRO A 52 6.30 -9.34 -16.50
C PRO A 52 6.98 -8.71 -15.27
N GLU A 53 8.29 -8.53 -15.33
CA GLU A 53 9.08 -7.86 -14.27
C GLU A 53 8.58 -6.42 -14.00
N SER A 54 8.07 -5.75 -15.04
CA SER A 54 7.46 -4.43 -14.89
C SER A 54 6.23 -4.46 -13.98
N TYR A 55 5.40 -5.50 -14.07
CA TYR A 55 4.24 -5.67 -13.20
C TYR A 55 4.68 -5.95 -11.75
N GLN A 56 5.67 -6.82 -11.57
CA GLN A 56 6.27 -7.11 -10.25
C GLN A 56 6.83 -5.84 -9.57
N THR A 57 7.54 -5.01 -10.34
CA THR A 57 8.05 -3.71 -9.88
C THR A 57 6.93 -2.79 -9.40
N GLU A 58 5.78 -2.84 -10.06
CA GLU A 58 4.63 -2.02 -9.72
C GLU A 58 3.92 -2.49 -8.45
N ILE A 59 3.89 -3.80 -8.18
CA ILE A 59 3.47 -4.34 -6.87
C ILE A 59 4.39 -3.80 -5.76
N ALA A 60 5.71 -3.83 -5.97
CA ALA A 60 6.67 -3.32 -4.98
C ALA A 60 6.46 -1.82 -4.70
N ARG A 61 6.24 -1.01 -5.75
CA ARG A 61 5.95 0.43 -5.62
C ARG A 61 4.64 0.68 -4.89
N PHE A 62 3.62 -0.11 -5.19
CA PHE A 62 2.33 -0.07 -4.50
C PHE A 62 2.49 -0.35 -3.00
N ALA A 63 3.18 -1.43 -2.63
CA ALA A 63 3.41 -1.82 -1.24
C ALA A 63 4.21 -0.76 -0.46
N LEU A 64 5.29 -0.24 -1.07
CA LEU A 64 6.08 0.84 -0.49
C LEU A 64 5.24 2.10 -0.23
N THR A 65 4.37 2.44 -1.17
CA THR A 65 3.49 3.62 -1.04
C THR A 65 2.45 3.42 0.06
N ALA A 66 1.86 2.23 0.16
CA ALA A 66 0.96 1.87 1.25
C ALA A 66 1.66 2.00 2.62
N GLY A 67 2.88 1.48 2.76
CA GLY A 67 3.65 1.58 4.01
C GLY A 67 3.94 3.04 4.41
N ARG A 68 4.24 3.90 3.43
CA ARG A 68 4.44 5.34 3.63
C ARG A 68 3.14 6.04 4.04
N LEU A 69 2.02 5.73 3.41
CA LEU A 69 0.70 6.26 3.77
C LEU A 69 0.35 5.87 5.21
N GLY A 70 0.50 4.59 5.57
CA GLY A 70 0.23 4.13 6.93
C GLY A 70 1.11 4.82 7.99
N SER A 71 2.41 4.99 7.71
CA SER A 71 3.32 5.69 8.62
C SER A 71 3.00 7.18 8.76
N TRP A 72 2.57 7.81 7.66
CA TRP A 72 2.20 9.22 7.67
C TRP A 72 0.90 9.46 8.45
N ILE A 73 -0.11 8.60 8.30
CA ILE A 73 -1.38 8.69 9.04
C ILE A 73 -1.13 8.63 10.55
N ASP A 74 -0.29 7.71 11.00
CA ASP A 74 0.10 7.61 12.41
C ASP A 74 0.80 8.89 12.89
N GLY A 75 1.70 9.45 12.07
CA GLY A 75 2.46 10.65 12.39
C GLY A 75 1.64 11.95 12.34
N SER A 76 0.54 11.99 11.59
CA SER A 76 -0.34 13.16 11.44
C SER A 76 -1.50 13.19 12.44
N GLY A 77 -1.62 12.18 13.31
CA GLY A 77 -2.74 12.04 14.24
C GLY A 77 -4.04 11.63 13.53
N GLY A 78 -3.93 11.03 12.34
CA GLY A 78 -5.07 10.47 11.61
C GLY A 78 -5.63 9.21 12.28
N PRO A 79 -6.72 8.63 11.72
CA PRO A 79 -7.34 7.45 12.30
C PRO A 79 -6.36 6.26 12.36
N SER A 80 -6.10 5.75 13.57
CA SER A 80 -5.16 4.64 13.80
C SER A 80 -5.51 3.39 12.98
N ASP A 81 -6.79 3.14 12.77
CA ASP A 81 -7.27 1.99 12.00
C ASP A 81 -6.81 2.06 10.54
N LEU A 82 -6.88 3.26 9.93
CA LEU A 82 -6.41 3.46 8.55
C LEU A 82 -4.89 3.24 8.46
N GLY A 83 -4.14 3.74 9.44
CA GLY A 83 -2.70 3.51 9.55
C GLY A 83 -2.34 2.02 9.54
N CYS A 84 -3.00 1.21 10.38
CA CYS A 84 -2.81 -0.24 10.39
C CYS A 84 -3.25 -0.89 9.07
N ILE A 85 -4.38 -0.49 8.47
CA ILE A 85 -4.87 -1.05 7.19
C ILE A 85 -3.84 -0.88 6.09
N PHE A 86 -3.31 0.33 5.91
CA PHE A 86 -2.29 0.61 4.89
C PHE A 86 -1.01 -0.20 5.10
N ARG A 87 -0.56 -0.37 6.35
CA ARG A 87 0.59 -1.24 6.66
C ARG A 87 0.30 -2.72 6.39
N GLY A 88 -0.90 -3.18 6.70
CA GLY A 88 -1.34 -4.55 6.38
C GLY A 88 -1.31 -4.82 4.88
N MET A 89 -1.79 -3.86 4.08
CA MET A 89 -1.75 -3.95 2.61
C MET A 89 -0.33 -3.88 2.04
N ALA A 90 0.55 -3.08 2.64
CA ALA A 90 1.96 -3.08 2.29
C ALA A 90 2.58 -4.47 2.51
N GLN A 91 2.36 -5.05 3.69
CA GLN A 91 2.88 -6.36 4.03
C GLN A 91 2.30 -7.48 3.13
N GLU A 92 1.00 -7.46 2.85
CA GLU A 92 0.39 -8.43 1.94
C GLU A 92 0.95 -8.28 0.52
N GLY A 93 1.13 -7.05 0.03
CA GLY A 93 1.75 -6.79 -1.28
C GLY A 93 3.17 -7.34 -1.39
N GLU A 94 4.01 -7.12 -0.37
CA GLU A 94 5.36 -7.71 -0.31
C GLU A 94 5.32 -9.24 -0.23
N THR A 95 4.39 -9.80 0.56
CA THR A 95 4.23 -11.24 0.72
C THR A 95 3.83 -11.91 -0.59
N GLN A 96 2.85 -11.34 -1.31
CA GLN A 96 2.40 -11.92 -2.57
C GLN A 96 3.40 -11.68 -3.71
N LEU A 97 4.12 -10.56 -3.73
CA LEU A 97 5.23 -10.36 -4.65
C LEU A 97 6.31 -11.43 -4.46
N SER A 98 6.74 -11.66 -3.22
CA SER A 98 7.70 -12.73 -2.90
C SER A 98 7.16 -14.10 -3.30
N ALA A 99 5.89 -14.40 -3.04
CA ALA A 99 5.26 -15.65 -3.45
C ALA A 99 5.23 -15.80 -4.98
N LEU A 100 5.04 -14.72 -5.72
CA LEU A 100 5.01 -14.69 -7.18
C LEU A 100 6.40 -14.92 -7.78
N GLU A 101 7.42 -14.25 -7.25
CA GLU A 101 8.83 -14.38 -7.65
C GLU A 101 9.38 -15.78 -7.41
N ASN A 102 8.98 -16.41 -6.30
CA ASN A 102 9.48 -17.72 -5.88
C ASN A 102 8.59 -18.89 -6.33
N ALA A 103 7.49 -18.64 -7.05
CA ALA A 103 6.59 -19.69 -7.48
C ALA A 103 7.29 -20.60 -8.52
N GLU A 104 7.29 -21.91 -8.28
CA GLU A 104 7.85 -22.88 -9.23
C GLU A 104 6.81 -23.44 -10.20
N THR A 105 5.52 -23.25 -9.91
CA THR A 105 4.42 -23.80 -10.71
C THR A 105 3.46 -22.70 -11.20
N PRO A 106 2.75 -22.91 -12.32
CA PRO A 106 1.71 -21.99 -12.77
C PRO A 106 0.60 -21.80 -11.73
N GLY A 107 0.18 -22.88 -11.04
CA GLY A 107 -0.86 -22.81 -10.02
C GLY A 107 -0.48 -21.97 -8.79
N ALA A 108 0.80 -22.00 -8.38
CA ALA A 108 1.29 -21.14 -7.29
C ALA A 108 1.28 -19.65 -7.70
N ARG A 109 1.65 -19.35 -8.96
CA ARG A 109 1.55 -17.98 -9.50
C ARG A 109 0.11 -17.52 -9.59
N GLU A 110 -0.78 -18.36 -10.10
CA GLU A 110 -2.22 -18.08 -10.16
C GLU A 110 -2.80 -17.77 -8.77
N GLN A 111 -2.40 -18.52 -7.75
CA GLN A 111 -2.84 -18.29 -6.38
C GLN A 111 -2.38 -16.92 -5.84
N SER A 112 -1.11 -16.55 -6.06
CA SER A 112 -0.59 -15.24 -5.68
C SER A 112 -1.32 -14.11 -6.43
N LEU A 113 -1.51 -14.25 -7.74
CA LEU A 113 -2.24 -13.29 -8.57
C LEU A 113 -3.71 -13.13 -8.11
N LYS A 114 -4.41 -14.21 -7.75
CA LYS A 114 -5.78 -14.11 -7.20
C LYS A 114 -5.83 -13.32 -5.89
N ARG A 115 -4.85 -13.55 -4.99
CA ARG A 115 -4.74 -12.79 -3.74
C ARG A 115 -4.45 -11.31 -4.00
N LEU A 116 -3.52 -11.01 -4.92
CA LEU A 116 -3.22 -9.65 -5.37
C LEU A 116 -4.47 -8.96 -5.94
N ALA A 117 -5.25 -9.64 -6.78
CA ALA A 117 -6.49 -9.09 -7.34
C ALA A 117 -7.48 -8.70 -6.23
N THR A 118 -7.72 -9.57 -5.25
CA THR A 118 -8.58 -9.23 -4.11
C THR A 118 -8.03 -8.02 -3.35
N MET A 119 -6.75 -8.02 -3.01
CA MET A 119 -6.11 -6.91 -2.29
C MET A 119 -6.21 -5.59 -3.05
N PHE A 120 -5.98 -5.58 -4.37
CA PHE A 120 -6.04 -4.37 -5.19
C PHE A 120 -7.47 -3.82 -5.32
N SER A 121 -8.47 -4.70 -5.40
CA SER A 121 -9.88 -4.30 -5.37
C SER A 121 -10.24 -3.63 -4.03
N ASP A 122 -9.78 -4.19 -2.91
CA ASP A 122 -10.00 -3.60 -1.58
C ASP A 122 -9.25 -2.27 -1.43
N ALA A 123 -8.02 -2.21 -1.92
CA ALA A 123 -7.17 -1.03 -1.89
C ALA A 123 -7.73 0.14 -2.68
N GLU A 124 -8.37 -0.09 -3.83
CA GLU A 124 -9.07 0.96 -4.57
C GLU A 124 -10.13 1.64 -3.68
N SER A 125 -10.97 0.82 -3.03
CA SER A 125 -12.05 1.30 -2.16
C SER A 125 -11.50 2.05 -0.93
N ILE A 126 -10.46 1.50 -0.30
CA ILE A 126 -9.82 2.11 0.86
C ILE A 126 -9.11 3.41 0.50
N GLY A 127 -8.43 3.48 -0.65
CA GLY A 127 -7.74 4.68 -1.10
C GLY A 127 -8.71 5.83 -1.35
N ALA A 128 -9.84 5.52 -2.01
CA ALA A 128 -10.93 6.47 -2.21
C ALA A 128 -11.53 6.95 -0.88
N ALA A 129 -11.81 6.04 0.06
CA ALA A 129 -12.34 6.38 1.37
C ALA A 129 -11.36 7.24 2.18
N ALA A 130 -10.08 6.86 2.25
CA ALA A 130 -9.05 7.60 2.97
C ALA A 130 -8.83 9.01 2.43
N ALA A 131 -8.95 9.20 1.10
CA ALA A 131 -8.90 10.53 0.49
C ALA A 131 -10.07 11.43 0.90
N LEU A 132 -11.25 10.85 1.20
CA LEU A 132 -12.43 11.59 1.65
C LEU A 132 -12.41 11.86 3.17
N SER A 133 -11.99 10.87 3.96
CA SER A 133 -12.01 10.94 5.43
C SER A 133 -11.05 11.96 6.04
N GLN A 134 -10.04 12.41 5.30
CA GLN A 134 -9.12 13.45 5.76
C GLN A 134 -9.65 14.88 5.57
N GLY A 135 -10.82 15.04 4.95
CA GLY A 135 -11.52 16.31 4.81
C GLY A 135 -12.57 16.60 5.90
N ASP A 136 -12.97 15.59 6.68
CA ASP A 136 -14.10 15.70 7.62
C ASP A 136 -13.81 14.97 8.95
N PRO A 137 -13.59 15.69 10.07
CA PRO A 137 -13.26 15.09 11.36
C PRO A 137 -14.43 14.35 12.04
N GLU A 138 -15.66 14.40 11.50
CA GLU A 138 -16.86 13.79 12.11
C GLU A 138 -17.33 12.48 11.44
N ALA A 139 -16.72 12.02 10.34
CA ALA A 139 -17.38 11.04 9.45
C ALA A 139 -17.00 9.56 9.64
N MET A 140 -16.23 9.14 10.66
CA MET A 140 -15.92 7.71 10.86
C MET A 140 -16.36 7.19 12.23
N PRO A 141 -17.14 6.09 12.29
CA PRO A 141 -17.45 5.44 13.57
C PRO A 141 -16.14 4.92 14.17
N GLN A 142 -15.81 5.42 15.37
CA GLN A 142 -14.64 5.00 16.13
C GLN A 142 -14.73 3.49 16.43
N HIS A 143 -13.99 2.66 15.70
CA HIS A 143 -13.74 1.30 16.13
C HIS A 143 -12.74 1.37 17.29
N THR A 144 -13.26 1.33 18.51
CA THR A 144 -12.46 1.26 19.75
C THR A 144 -11.90 -0.15 19.92
N GLY A 145 -10.97 -0.53 19.05
CA GLY A 145 -10.17 -1.74 19.16
C GLY A 145 -8.79 -1.42 19.70
N SER A 146 -8.63 -1.36 21.03
CA SER A 146 -7.30 -1.45 21.65
C SER A 146 -6.72 -2.83 21.35
N GLY A 147 -5.75 -2.92 20.44
CA GLY A 147 -4.98 -4.13 20.23
C GLY A 147 -4.25 -4.10 18.90
N THR A 148 -2.93 -3.90 18.96
CA THR A 148 -1.87 -4.39 18.05
C THR A 148 -2.29 -4.65 16.60
N CYS A 149 -1.64 -4.00 15.62
CA CYS A 149 -1.63 -4.49 14.24
C CYS A 149 -1.01 -5.91 14.23
N ALA A 150 -1.82 -6.92 14.57
CA ALA A 150 -1.44 -8.31 14.55
C ALA A 150 -1.61 -8.73 13.10
N ALA A 151 -0.49 -8.88 12.40
CA ALA A 151 -0.45 -9.80 11.27
C ALA A 151 -1.11 -11.11 11.73
N ASN A 152 -2.20 -11.48 11.07
CA ASN A 152 -3.15 -12.49 11.51
C ASN A 152 -2.43 -13.81 11.91
N PRO A 153 -2.34 -14.16 13.21
CA PRO A 153 -1.70 -15.39 13.65
C PRO A 153 -2.54 -16.65 13.35
N GLU A 154 -3.81 -16.51 12.96
CA GLU A 154 -4.64 -17.66 12.56
C GLU A 154 -4.22 -18.25 11.20
N ALA A 155 -3.57 -17.46 10.35
CA ALA A 155 -2.96 -17.96 9.11
C ALA A 155 -1.75 -18.88 9.38
N THR A 156 -1.05 -18.69 10.51
CA THR A 156 0.13 -19.48 10.87
C THR A 156 -0.24 -20.84 11.50
N SER A 157 -1.40 -20.95 12.16
CA SER A 157 -1.81 -22.20 12.82
C SER A 157 -2.51 -23.20 11.90
N SER A 158 -3.03 -22.77 10.75
CA SER A 158 -3.68 -23.66 9.78
C SER A 158 -2.72 -24.33 8.79
N ALA A 159 -1.44 -23.92 8.77
CA ALA A 159 -0.40 -24.51 7.91
C ALA A 159 0.42 -25.63 8.60
N LEU A 160 0.14 -25.92 9.87
CA LEU A 160 0.87 -26.90 10.68
C LEU A 160 0.01 -28.09 11.13
N LYS A 161 -1.10 -28.38 10.43
CA LYS A 161 -1.97 -29.53 10.75
C LYS A 161 -2.25 -30.39 9.53
#